data_AF-A0A532EGW1-F1
#
_entry.id   AF-A0A532EGW1-F1
#
_cell.length_a   1.000
_cell.length_b   1.000
_cell.length_c   1.000
_cell.angle_alpha   90.00
_cell.angle_beta   90.00
_cell.angle_gamma   90.00
#
_symmetry.space_group_name_H-M   'P 1'
#
loop_
_entity.id
_entity.type
_entity.pdbx_description
1 polymer ?
#
loop_
_entity_poly.entity_id
_entity_poly.type
_entity_poly.pdbx_seq_one_letter_code
_entity_poly.pdbx_strand_id
1 'polypeptide(L)'
;MSDPAASVEPSRPAPDETRSVVKAAGLIGVATFSSRILGFVRDMVLARLFGATPAADAFFVAYRIPNLLRELFAEGSMSAAFIPVFTEYHTLKTKRDAWELASATFTTLLTIVTAVTLLGILAAPGIVWLLAP
;
A
#
# COMPACT_ATOMS: atom_id res chain seq x y z
N MET A 1 -26.49 -16.19 44.70
CA MET A 1 -25.13 -15.85 44.24
C MET A 1 -25.07 -16.38 42.81
N SER A 2 -25.56 -15.58 41.87
CA SER A 2 -25.90 -16.00 40.52
C SER A 2 -24.87 -15.46 39.54
N ASP A 3 -24.38 -16.35 38.69
CA ASP A 3 -23.31 -16.19 37.71
C ASP A 3 -23.44 -14.93 36.81
N PRO A 4 -22.39 -14.08 36.69
CA PRO A 4 -22.36 -12.97 35.74
C PRO A 4 -21.82 -13.34 34.35
N ALA A 5 -21.67 -14.63 34.03
CA ALA A 5 -21.25 -15.10 32.70
C ALA A 5 -22.45 -15.24 31.75
N ALA A 6 -23.17 -14.14 31.50
CA ALA A 6 -24.07 -14.06 30.35
C ALA A 6 -23.22 -14.09 29.08
N SER A 7 -23.22 -15.25 28.42
CA SER A 7 -22.56 -15.54 27.15
C SER A 7 -22.92 -14.52 26.08
N VAL A 8 -21.98 -13.65 25.74
CA VAL A 8 -22.03 -12.84 24.51
C VAL A 8 -21.79 -13.80 23.34
N GLU A 9 -22.86 -14.41 22.84
CA GLU A 9 -22.82 -15.11 21.55
C GLU A 9 -22.57 -14.07 20.44
N PRO A 10 -21.55 -14.25 19.58
CA PRO A 10 -21.34 -13.35 18.45
C PRO A 10 -22.55 -13.44 17.51
N SER A 11 -23.26 -12.32 17.35
CA SER A 11 -24.39 -12.19 16.43
C SER A 11 -23.92 -12.53 15.00
N ARG A 12 -24.59 -13.50 14.37
CA ARG A 12 -24.31 -13.85 12.97
C ARG A 12 -24.52 -12.62 12.08
N PRO A 13 -23.56 -12.27 11.20
CA PRO A 13 -23.70 -11.13 10.31
C PRO A 13 -24.92 -11.31 9.41
N ALA A 14 -25.63 -10.22 9.14
CA ALA A 14 -26.84 -10.24 8.33
C ALA A 14 -26.50 -10.63 6.87
N PRO A 15 -27.41 -11.31 6.14
CA PRO A 15 -27.15 -11.78 4.76
C PRO A 15 -26.65 -10.69 3.79
N ASP A 16 -27.07 -9.44 3.99
CA ASP A 16 -26.67 -8.29 3.17
C ASP A 16 -25.22 -7.86 3.40
N GLU A 17 -24.72 -8.02 4.62
CA GLU A 17 -23.35 -7.69 5.01
C GLU A 17 -22.35 -8.64 4.34
N THR A 18 -22.67 -9.95 4.33
CA THR A 18 -21.87 -10.94 3.61
C THR A 18 -21.79 -10.64 2.11
N ARG A 19 -22.90 -10.19 1.50
CA ARG A 19 -22.95 -9.83 0.08
C ARG A 19 -22.08 -8.61 -0.24
N SER A 20 -22.08 -7.61 0.65
CA SER A 20 -21.24 -6.40 0.53
C SER A 20 -19.75 -6.74 0.63
N VAL A 21 -19.35 -7.54 1.61
CA VAL A 21 -17.95 -7.96 1.81
C VAL A 21 -17.44 -8.77 0.63
N VAL A 22 -18.23 -9.73 0.13
CA VAL A 22 -17.85 -10.54 -1.05
C VAL A 22 -17.69 -9.66 -2.29
N LYS A 23 -18.55 -8.66 -2.49
CA LYS A 23 -18.45 -7.73 -3.61
C LYS A 23 -17.20 -6.85 -3.51
N ALA A 24 -16.89 -6.33 -2.32
CA ALA A 24 -15.69 -5.53 -2.08
C ALA A 24 -14.40 -6.35 -2.26
N ALA A 25 -14.36 -7.56 -1.69
CA ALA A 25 -13.23 -8.49 -1.86
C ALA A 25 -13.02 -8.88 -3.33
N GLY A 26 -14.10 -9.14 -4.08
CA GLY A 26 -14.04 -9.40 -5.50
C GLY A 26 -13.46 -8.24 -6.30
N LEU A 27 -13.88 -7.01 -6.01
CA LEU A 27 -13.36 -5.80 -6.66
C LEU A 27 -11.86 -5.60 -6.39
N ILE A 28 -11.45 -5.75 -5.13
CA ILE A 28 -10.03 -5.66 -4.72
C ILE A 28 -9.20 -6.75 -5.40
N GLY A 29 -9.73 -7.98 -5.47
CA GLY A 29 -9.09 -9.11 -6.14
C GLY A 29 -8.86 -8.84 -7.63
N VAL A 30 -9.89 -8.36 -8.35
CA VAL A 30 -9.77 -7.99 -9.77
C VAL A 30 -8.76 -6.86 -9.94
N ALA A 31 -8.84 -5.80 -9.14
CA ALA A 31 -7.89 -4.68 -9.21
C ALA A 31 -6.44 -5.13 -8.98
N THR A 32 -6.21 -6.02 -8.01
CA THR A 32 -4.90 -6.59 -7.70
C THR A 32 -4.38 -7.45 -8.86
N PHE A 33 -5.24 -8.31 -9.40
CA PHE A 33 -4.88 -9.18 -10.52
C PHE A 33 -4.55 -8.37 -11.78
N SER A 34 -5.35 -7.36 -12.10
CA SER A 34 -5.08 -6.43 -13.20
C SER A 34 -3.74 -5.71 -13.03
N SER A 35 -3.43 -5.22 -11.82
CA SER A 35 -2.11 -4.62 -11.53
C SER A 35 -0.95 -5.59 -11.73
N ARG A 36 -1.12 -6.87 -11.36
CA ARG A 36 -0.08 -7.90 -11.59
C ARG A 36 0.13 -8.19 -13.07
N ILE A 37 -0.95 -8.25 -13.85
CA ILE A 37 -0.86 -8.40 -15.32
C ILE A 37 -0.11 -7.21 -15.92
N LEU A 38 -0.46 -5.98 -15.53
CA LEU A 38 0.24 -4.78 -16.02
C LEU A 38 1.72 -4.77 -15.64
N GLY A 39 2.05 -5.20 -14.42
CA GLY A 39 3.44 -5.38 -13.98
C GLY A 39 4.18 -6.43 -14.82
N PHE A 40 3.54 -7.56 -15.11
CA PHE A 40 4.11 -8.59 -15.97
C PHE A 40 4.31 -8.12 -17.41
N VAL A 41 3.35 -7.37 -17.96
CA VAL A 41 3.48 -6.77 -19.30
C VAL A 41 4.64 -5.79 -19.33
N ARG A 42 4.80 -4.95 -18.30
CA ARG A 42 5.99 -4.08 -18.16
C ARG A 42 7.27 -4.91 -18.20
N ASP A 43 7.36 -5.98 -17.41
CA ASP A 43 8.56 -6.82 -17.35
C ASP A 43 8.85 -7.50 -18.69
N MET A 44 7.81 -7.94 -19.41
CA MET A 44 7.95 -8.50 -20.77
C MET A 44 8.44 -7.46 -21.77
N VAL A 45 7.93 -6.22 -21.71
CA VAL A 45 8.37 -5.11 -22.56
C VAL A 45 9.83 -4.77 -22.27
N LEU A 46 10.22 -4.70 -20.99
CA LEU A 46 11.60 -4.45 -20.59
C LEU A 46 12.53 -5.56 -21.06
N ALA A 47 12.15 -6.83 -20.89
CA ALA A 47 12.94 -7.96 -21.36
C ALA A 47 13.08 -7.98 -22.90
N ARG A 48 12.04 -7.57 -23.64
CA ARG A 48 12.08 -7.46 -25.11
C ARG A 48 12.94 -6.30 -25.60
N LEU A 49 12.89 -5.15 -24.92
CA LEU A 49 13.59 -3.93 -25.34
C LEU A 49 15.05 -3.89 -24.88
N PHE A 50 15.32 -4.34 -23.65
CA PHE A 50 16.66 -4.27 -23.05
C PHE A 50 17.38 -5.63 -23.01
N GLY A 51 16.69 -6.77 -23.03
CA GLY A 51 17.33 -8.08 -22.91
C GLY A 51 18.14 -8.25 -21.61
N ALA A 52 19.13 -9.15 -21.60
CA ALA A 52 20.10 -9.28 -20.51
C ALA A 52 21.24 -8.25 -20.68
N THR A 53 20.92 -6.98 -20.48
CA THR A 53 21.90 -5.89 -20.55
C THR A 53 22.08 -5.20 -19.20
N PRO A 54 23.24 -4.56 -18.95
CA PRO A 54 23.46 -3.76 -17.73
C PRO A 54 22.39 -2.67 -17.51
N ALA A 55 21.75 -2.19 -18.59
CA ALA A 55 20.64 -1.25 -18.52
C ALA A 55 19.36 -1.87 -17.90
N ALA A 56 19.08 -3.14 -18.19
CA ALA A 56 17.97 -3.87 -17.57
C ALA A 56 18.20 -4.07 -16.07
N ASP A 57 19.43 -4.45 -15.68
CA ASP A 57 19.80 -4.63 -14.27
C ASP A 57 19.68 -3.33 -13.48
N ALA A 58 20.17 -2.21 -14.04
CA ALA A 58 20.02 -0.89 -13.46
C ALA A 58 18.54 -0.50 -13.29
N PHE A 59 17.69 -0.82 -14.26
CA PHE A 59 16.25 -0.58 -14.15
C PHE A 59 15.62 -1.40 -13.01
N PHE A 60 15.93 -2.69 -12.91
CA PHE A 60 15.37 -3.55 -11.85
C PHE A 60 15.83 -3.11 -10.46
N VAL A 61 17.10 -2.73 -10.31
CA VAL A 61 17.63 -2.16 -9.06
C VAL A 61 16.91 -0.85 -8.72
N ALA A 62 16.76 0.05 -9.70
CA ALA A 62 16.07 1.32 -9.49
C ALA A 62 14.58 1.12 -9.15
N TYR A 63 13.90 0.16 -9.76
CA TYR A 63 12.50 -0.16 -9.51
C TYR A 63 12.26 -0.78 -8.12
N ARG A 64 13.29 -1.41 -7.54
CA ARG A 64 13.18 -2.07 -6.23
C ARG A 64 12.91 -1.09 -5.09
N ILE A 65 13.56 0.07 -5.11
CA ILE A 65 13.42 1.10 -4.08
C ILE A 65 11.96 1.60 -3.96
N PRO A 66 11.31 2.10 -5.02
CA PRO A 66 9.91 2.51 -4.94
C PRO A 66 8.97 1.34 -4.68
N ASN A 67 9.29 0.13 -5.17
CA ASN A 67 8.47 -1.04 -4.87
C ASN A 67 8.51 -1.42 -3.38
N LEU A 68 9.67 -1.33 -2.73
CA LEU A 68 9.81 -1.58 -1.30
C LEU A 68 9.02 -0.55 -0.48
N LEU A 69 9.10 0.73 -0.84
CA LEU A 69 8.30 1.77 -0.19
C LEU A 69 6.80 1.50 -0.37
N ARG A 70 6.37 1.07 -1.56
CA ARG A 70 4.99 0.65 -1.82
C ARG A 70 4.60 -0.58 -0.98
N GLU A 71 5.48 -1.57 -0.82
CA GLU A 71 5.24 -2.71 0.07
C GLU A 71 5.07 -2.25 1.53
N LEU A 72 5.98 -1.42 2.03
CA LEU A 72 6.00 -0.96 3.41
C LEU A 72 4.84 -0.04 3.78
N PHE A 73 4.34 0.76 2.83
CA PHE A 73 3.32 1.77 3.10
C PHE A 73 1.97 1.50 2.42
N ALA A 74 1.86 0.65 1.40
CA ALA A 74 0.62 0.48 0.64
C ALA A 74 0.06 -0.96 0.60
N GLU A 75 0.87 -2.00 0.81
CA GLU A 75 0.40 -3.38 0.72
C GLU A 75 -0.40 -3.88 1.93
N GLY A 76 -0.48 -3.13 3.04
CA GLY A 76 -1.48 -3.39 4.07
C GLY A 76 -1.17 -2.90 5.47
N SER A 77 0.11 -2.71 5.81
CA SER A 77 0.57 -2.19 7.10
C SER A 77 -0.06 -0.83 7.44
N MET A 78 0.05 0.14 6.53
CA MET A 78 -0.52 1.46 6.71
C MET A 78 -2.04 1.41 6.69
N SER A 79 -2.66 0.68 5.75
CA SER A 79 -4.11 0.58 5.64
C SER A 79 -4.75 -0.08 6.87
N ALA A 80 -4.10 -1.10 7.45
CA ALA A 80 -4.56 -1.77 8.67
C ALA A 80 -4.53 -0.84 9.90
N ALA A 81 -3.59 0.10 9.96
CA ALA A 81 -3.52 1.09 11.03
C ALA A 81 -4.39 2.34 10.74
N PHE A 82 -4.46 2.77 9.49
CA PHE A 82 -5.13 4.00 9.07
C PHE A 82 -6.65 3.85 9.01
N ILE A 83 -7.17 2.76 8.44
CA ILE A 83 -8.62 2.57 8.26
C ILE A 83 -9.39 2.61 9.59
N PRO A 84 -8.97 1.89 10.66
CA PRO A 84 -9.67 1.94 11.94
C PRO A 84 -9.67 3.34 12.55
N VAL A 85 -8.50 4.02 12.56
CA VAL A 85 -8.35 5.36 13.13
C VAL A 85 -9.16 6.39 12.32
N PHE A 86 -9.12 6.32 10.99
CA PHE A 86 -9.92 7.19 10.13
C PHE A 86 -11.42 6.96 10.34
N THR A 87 -11.85 5.70 10.47
CA THR A 87 -13.26 5.35 10.72
C THR A 87 -13.72 5.87 12.08
N GLU A 88 -12.88 5.77 13.11
CA GLU A 88 -13.14 6.35 14.43
C GLU A 88 -13.31 7.87 14.36
N TYR A 89 -12.41 8.58 13.68
CA TYR A 89 -12.52 10.03 13.48
C TYR A 89 -13.75 10.40 12.64
N HIS A 90 -14.10 9.60 11.64
CA HIS A 90 -15.25 9.87 10.80
C HIS A 90 -16.58 9.65 11.53
N THR A 91 -16.63 8.72 12.49
CA THR A 91 -17.85 8.34 13.21
C THR A 91 -18.04 9.12 14.51
N LEU A 92 -16.96 9.40 15.25
CA LEU A 92 -17.01 10.01 16.59
C LEU A 92 -16.65 11.50 16.60
N LYS A 93 -16.06 12.03 15.53
CA LYS A 93 -15.56 13.42 15.46
C LYS A 93 -16.20 14.17 14.28
N THR A 94 -15.84 15.46 14.13
CA THR A 94 -16.38 16.24 13.02
C THR A 94 -15.71 15.84 11.70
N LYS A 95 -16.42 16.06 10.57
CA LYS A 95 -15.85 15.85 9.23
C LYS A 95 -14.51 16.57 9.02
N ARG A 96 -14.33 17.72 9.68
CA ARG A 96 -13.08 18.49 9.63
C ARG A 96 -11.92 17.72 10.24
N ASP A 97 -12.13 17.11 11.41
CA ASP A 97 -11.09 16.34 12.12
C ASP A 97 -10.64 15.11 11.29
N ALA A 98 -11.60 14.41 10.67
CA ALA A 98 -11.28 13.28 9.79
C ALA A 98 -10.50 13.73 8.54
N TRP A 99 -10.85 14.89 7.97
CA TRP A 99 -10.13 15.47 6.84
C TRP A 99 -8.72 15.93 7.20
N GLU A 100 -8.56 16.51 8.39
CA GLU A 100 -7.28 16.97 8.91
C GLU A 100 -6.34 15.80 9.20
N LEU A 101 -6.86 14.71 9.77
CA LEU A 101 -6.13 13.44 9.92
C LEU A 101 -5.66 12.91 8.55
N ALA A 102 -6.58 12.77 7.59
CA ALA A 102 -6.23 12.26 6.26
C ALA A 102 -5.20 13.16 5.56
N SER A 103 -5.38 14.47 5.63
CA SER A 103 -4.47 15.45 5.03
C SER A 103 -3.09 15.41 5.69
N ALA A 104 -3.02 15.31 7.02
CA ALA A 104 -1.77 15.20 7.77
C ALA A 104 -1.03 13.90 7.42
N THR A 105 -1.73 12.77 7.40
CA THR A 105 -1.13 11.48 7.01
C THR A 105 -0.61 11.52 5.57
N PHE A 106 -1.41 12.02 4.63
CA PHE A 106 -1.04 12.07 3.22
C PHE A 106 0.14 13.03 2.98
N THR A 107 0.12 14.21 3.60
CA THR A 107 1.20 15.19 3.49
C THR A 107 2.49 14.66 4.12
N THR A 108 2.41 13.97 5.26
CA THR A 108 3.57 13.34 5.91
C THR A 108 4.16 12.26 5.02
N LEU A 109 3.33 11.35 4.50
CA LEU A 109 3.77 10.29 3.59
C LEU A 109 4.42 10.87 2.33
N LEU A 110 3.77 11.86 1.71
CA LEU A 110 4.28 12.54 0.52
C LEU A 110 5.63 13.22 0.80
N THR A 111 5.76 13.88 1.94
CA THR A 111 7.00 14.54 2.36
C THR A 111 8.13 13.53 2.53
N ILE A 112 7.87 12.41 3.23
CA ILE A 112 8.85 11.34 3.44
C ILE A 112 9.27 10.72 2.10
N VAL A 113 8.30 10.34 1.26
CA VAL A 113 8.58 9.73 -0.05
C VAL A 113 9.36 10.68 -0.96
N THR A 114 9.01 11.97 -0.96
CA THR A 114 9.72 12.99 -1.74
C THR A 114 11.14 13.16 -1.22
N ALA A 115 11.34 13.26 0.10
CA ALA A 115 12.66 13.38 0.70
C ALA A 115 13.54 12.16 0.38
N VAL A 116 13.01 10.94 0.55
CA VAL A 116 13.72 9.70 0.20
C VAL A 116 14.06 9.66 -1.29
N THR A 117 13.15 10.09 -2.16
CA THR A 117 13.37 10.17 -3.61
C THR A 117 14.50 11.16 -3.95
N LEU A 118 14.47 12.36 -3.38
CA LEU A 118 15.51 13.37 -3.60
C LEU A 118 16.87 12.90 -3.08
N LEU A 119 16.92 12.29 -1.90
CA LEU A 119 18.14 11.69 -1.36
C LEU A 119 18.66 10.58 -2.26
N GLY A 120 17.77 9.73 -2.79
CA GLY A 120 18.12 8.69 -3.77
C GLY A 120 18.70 9.26 -5.07
N ILE A 121 18.16 10.36 -5.57
CA ILE A 121 18.68 11.06 -6.76
C ILE A 121 20.08 11.64 -6.49
N LEU A 122 20.27 12.29 -5.33
CA LEU A 122 21.56 12.87 -4.96
C LEU A 122 22.63 11.80 -4.68
N ALA A 123 22.23 10.68 -4.07
CA ALA A 123 23.11 9.55 -3.77
C ALA A 123 23.30 8.60 -4.96
N ALA A 124 22.56 8.79 -6.07
CA ALA A 124 22.62 7.94 -7.26
C ALA A 124 24.04 7.61 -7.73
N PRO A 125 24.99 8.56 -7.87
CA PRO A 125 26.36 8.21 -8.29
C PRO A 125 27.08 7.28 -7.30
N GLY A 126 26.87 7.45 -5.99
CA GLY A 126 27.45 6.57 -4.97
C GLY A 126 26.79 5.19 -4.94
N ILE A 127 25.47 5.14 -5.12
CA ILE A 127 24.67 3.90 -5.21
C ILE A 127 25.12 3.07 -6.42
N VAL A 128 25.28 3.72 -7.57
CA VAL A 128 25.75 3.06 -8.81
C VAL A 128 27.17 2.53 -8.63
N TRP A 129 28.09 3.31 -8.05
CA TRP A 129 29.47 2.88 -7.81
C TRP A 129 29.56 1.67 -6.86
N LEU A 130 28.64 1.56 -5.88
CA LEU A 130 28.59 0.44 -4.93
C LEU A 130 27.95 -0.83 -5.53
N LEU A 131 26.94 -0.69 -6.39
CA LEU A 131 26.14 -1.80 -6.91
C LEU A 131 26.62 -2.32 -8.28
N ALA A 132 27.39 -1.54 -9.02
CA ALA A 132 27.98 -1.91 -10.30
C ALA A 132 29.52 -1.73 -10.26
N PRO A 133 30.29 -2.74 -9.82
CA PRO A 133 31.73 -2.81 -10.09
C PRO A 133 32.04 -3.15 -11.55
#